data_AF-A0A4Q3TZR9-F1
#
_entry.id   AF-A0A4Q3TZR9-F1
#
_cell.length_a   1.000
_cell.length_b   1.000
_cell.length_c   1.000
_cell.angle_alpha   90.00
_cell.angle_beta   90.00
_cell.angle_gamma   90.00
#
_symmetry.space_group_name_H-M   'P 1'
#
loop_
_entity.id
_entity.type
_entity.pdbx_description
1 polymer ?
#
loop_
_entity_poly.entity_id
_entity_poly.type
_entity_poly.pdbx_seq_one_letter_code
_entity_poly.pdbx_strand_id
1 'polypeptide(L)'
;AARLKEEKKLRPQHVSMIKRHNVRVALETARQCRDILGGNGITLEYPIMRHLCNLETVSTYEGTHDIHTLILGQDVTGIAAYD
;
A
#
# COMPACT_ATOMS: atom_id res chain seq x y z
N ALA A 1 -6.24 0.03 13.45
CA ALA A 1 -4.95 0.58 13.90
C ALA A 1 -5.09 1.64 14.98
N ALA A 2 -5.84 2.72 14.76
CA ALA A 2 -5.94 3.85 15.71
C ALA A 2 -6.24 3.41 17.16
N ARG A 3 -7.27 2.57 17.35
CA ARG A 3 -7.61 1.99 18.66
C ARG A 3 -6.46 1.21 19.31
N LEU A 4 -5.78 0.33 18.56
CA LEU A 4 -4.61 -0.40 19.08
C LEU A 4 -3.46 0.53 19.43
N LYS A 5 -3.30 1.66 18.71
CA LYS A 5 -2.29 2.67 19.00
C LYS A 5 -2.59 3.39 20.31
N GLU A 6 -3.84 3.79 20.50
CA GLU A 6 -4.35 4.43 21.73
C GLU A 6 -4.16 3.51 22.95
N GLU A 7 -4.45 2.22 22.77
CA GLU A 7 -4.24 1.18 23.79
C GLU A 7 -2.76 0.78 23.99
N LYS A 8 -1.81 1.38 23.25
CA LYS A 8 -0.37 1.03 23.23
C LYS A 8 -0.10 -0.45 22.89
N LYS A 9 -0.99 -1.10 22.14
CA LYS A 9 -0.89 -2.48 21.66
C LYS A 9 -0.52 -2.59 20.17
N LEU A 10 -0.26 -1.47 19.50
CA LEU A 10 0.13 -1.47 18.09
C LEU A 10 1.57 -1.97 17.92
N ARG A 11 1.74 -3.12 17.27
CA ARG A 11 3.05 -3.67 16.90
C ARG A 11 3.48 -3.17 15.50
N PRO A 12 4.79 -3.09 15.19
CA PRO A 12 5.28 -2.73 13.85
C PRO A 12 4.71 -3.62 12.73
N GLN A 13 4.45 -4.89 13.01
CA GLN A 13 3.86 -5.85 12.07
C GLN A 13 2.42 -5.45 11.70
N HIS A 14 1.64 -4.88 12.63
CA HIS A 14 0.33 -4.33 12.31
C HIS A 14 0.43 -3.14 11.35
N VAL A 15 1.45 -2.29 11.51
CA VAL A 15 1.70 -1.17 10.58
C VAL A 15 2.07 -1.70 9.20
N SER A 16 2.96 -2.70 9.12
CA SER A 16 3.35 -3.34 7.87
C SER A 16 2.16 -3.95 7.12
N MET A 17 1.28 -4.66 7.82
CA MET A 17 0.05 -5.22 7.25
C MET A 17 -0.85 -4.14 6.66
N ILE A 18 -1.07 -3.05 7.39
CA ILE A 18 -1.97 -1.97 6.98
C ILE A 18 -1.39 -1.20 5.79
N LYS A 19 -0.12 -0.81 5.83
CA LYS A 19 0.54 -0.10 4.72
C LYS A 19 0.50 -0.94 3.46
N ARG A 20 0.98 -2.19 3.55
CA ARG A 20 1.04 -3.12 2.41
C ARG A 20 -0.33 -3.32 1.75
N HIS A 21 -1.37 -3.55 2.56
CA HIS A 21 -2.71 -3.81 2.04
C HIS A 21 -3.38 -2.55 1.46
N ASN A 22 -3.40 -1.46 2.23
CA ASN A 22 -4.11 -0.24 1.84
C ASN A 22 -3.50 0.37 0.58
N VAL A 23 -2.17 0.40 0.46
CA VAL A 23 -1.51 0.95 -0.72
C VAL A 23 -1.79 0.09 -1.96
N ARG A 24 -1.74 -1.25 -1.84
CA ARG A 24 -2.11 -2.16 -2.94
C ARG A 24 -3.55 -1.92 -3.41
N VAL A 25 -4.50 -1.90 -2.48
CA VAL A 25 -5.93 -1.69 -2.81
C VAL A 25 -6.15 -0.30 -3.42
N ALA A 26 -5.51 0.74 -2.88
CA ALA A 26 -5.61 2.08 -3.42
C ALA A 26 -5.07 2.16 -4.86
N LEU A 27 -3.93 1.52 -5.12
CA LEU A 27 -3.31 1.50 -6.45
C LEU A 27 -4.15 0.72 -7.46
N GLU A 28 -4.68 -0.46 -7.08
CA GLU A 28 -5.63 -1.23 -7.89
C GLU A 28 -6.89 -0.41 -8.21
N THR A 29 -7.46 0.26 -7.21
CA THR A 29 -8.62 1.14 -7.38
C THR A 29 -8.30 2.30 -8.32
N ALA A 30 -7.14 2.93 -8.17
CA ALA A 30 -6.73 4.05 -9.03
C ALA A 30 -6.58 3.63 -10.49
N ARG A 31 -6.07 2.42 -10.75
CA ARG A 31 -5.99 1.82 -12.09
C ARG A 31 -7.40 1.59 -12.67
N GLN A 32 -8.31 1.00 -11.89
CA GLN A 32 -9.70 0.79 -12.33
C GLN A 32 -10.41 2.12 -12.65
N CYS A 33 -10.28 3.12 -11.79
CA CYS A 33 -10.84 4.45 -12.03
C CYS A 33 -10.21 5.12 -13.26
N ARG A 34 -8.91 4.92 -13.48
CA ARG A 34 -8.25 5.39 -14.70
C ARG A 34 -8.89 4.74 -15.92
N ASP A 35 -9.06 3.43 -15.93
CA ASP A 35 -9.63 2.68 -17.06
C ASP A 35 -11.05 3.15 -17.41
N ILE A 36 -11.89 3.36 -16.40
CA ILE A 36 -13.26 3.89 -16.57
C ILE A 36 -13.28 5.22 -17.33
N LEU A 37 -12.28 6.07 -17.14
CA LEU A 37 -12.19 7.39 -17.77
C LEU A 37 -11.63 7.36 -19.21
N GLY A 38 -11.20 6.22 -19.74
CA GLY A 38 -10.81 6.10 -21.16
C GLY A 38 -9.77 7.13 -21.59
N GLY A 39 -9.98 7.85 -22.70
CA GLY A 39 -9.06 8.91 -23.13
C GLY A 39 -8.94 10.07 -22.12
N ASN A 40 -10.03 10.41 -21.42
CA ASN A 40 -10.03 11.52 -20.46
C ASN A 40 -9.13 11.21 -19.25
N GLY A 41 -8.97 9.93 -18.92
CA GLY A 41 -8.16 9.48 -17.80
C GLY A 41 -6.65 9.72 -17.95
N ILE A 42 -6.10 9.93 -19.16
CA ILE A 42 -4.67 10.28 -19.33
C ILE A 42 -4.41 11.80 -19.23
N THR A 43 -5.46 12.61 -19.29
CA THR A 43 -5.31 14.06 -19.26
C THR A 43 -5.08 14.56 -17.83
N LEU A 44 -4.69 15.83 -17.69
CA LEU A 44 -4.60 16.50 -16.38
C LEU A 44 -5.93 17.13 -15.93
N GLU A 45 -6.99 17.06 -16.74
CA GLU A 45 -8.32 17.56 -16.40
C GLU A 45 -8.95 16.74 -15.27
N TYR A 46 -8.75 15.42 -15.30
CA TYR A 46 -9.18 14.51 -14.24
C TYR A 46 -7.98 14.11 -13.37
N PRO A 47 -8.11 14.16 -12.03
CA PRO A 47 -6.97 13.95 -11.14
C PRO A 47 -6.49 12.50 -11.08
N ILE A 48 -7.17 11.56 -11.76
CA ILE A 48 -6.93 10.13 -11.57
C ILE A 48 -5.52 9.72 -11.98
N MET A 49 -5.00 10.26 -13.09
CA MET A 49 -3.65 9.96 -13.54
C MET A 49 -2.61 10.41 -12.52
N ARG A 50 -2.81 11.62 -11.97
CA ARG A 50 -1.97 12.16 -10.90
C ARG A 50 -2.00 11.27 -9.65
N HIS A 51 -3.18 10.80 -9.24
CA HIS A 51 -3.30 9.90 -8.08
C HIS A 51 -2.67 8.53 -8.34
N LEU A 52 -2.83 7.97 -9.54
CA LEU A 52 -2.18 6.73 -9.94
C LEU A 52 -0.65 6.86 -9.86
N CYS A 53 -0.07 7.89 -10.47
CA CYS A 53 1.38 8.13 -10.40
C CYS A 53 1.87 8.34 -8.95
N ASN A 54 1.12 9.06 -8.13
CA ASN A 54 1.49 9.24 -6.72
C ASN A 54 1.47 7.91 -5.96
N LEU A 55 0.49 7.04 -6.21
CA LEU A 55 0.35 5.75 -5.54
C LEU A 55 1.45 4.75 -5.95
N GLU A 56 1.96 4.82 -7.18
CA GLU A 56 3.15 4.05 -7.58
C GLU A 56 4.37 4.39 -6.70
N THR A 57 4.58 5.67 -6.41
CA THR A 57 5.62 6.11 -5.45
C THR A 57 5.33 5.65 -4.03
N VAL A 58 4.07 5.75 -3.57
CA VAL A 58 3.67 5.29 -2.22
C VAL A 58 3.85 3.77 -2.06
N SER A 59 3.73 3.01 -3.15
CA SER A 59 3.97 1.56 -3.15
C SER A 59 5.42 1.20 -2.86
N THR A 60 6.37 2.05 -3.26
CA THR A 60 7.80 1.76 -3.20
C THR A 60 8.50 2.40 -1.99
N TYR A 61 8.12 3.61 -1.59
CA TYR A 61 8.73 4.28 -0.43
C TYR A 61 8.19 3.72 0.90
N GLU A 62 8.96 3.88 1.98
CA GLU A 62 8.66 3.37 3.35
C GLU A 62 8.46 1.84 3.45
N GLY A 63 9.10 1.09 2.54
CA GLY A 63 9.05 -0.37 2.48
C GLY A 63 8.18 -0.85 1.34
N THR A 64 8.76 -1.67 0.46
CA THR A 64 8.03 -2.21 -0.70
C THR A 64 6.95 -3.20 -0.26
N HIS A 65 6.02 -3.50 -1.17
CA HIS A 65 5.01 -4.54 -0.94
C HIS A 65 5.65 -5.87 -0.50
N ASP A 66 6.76 -6.25 -1.11
CA ASP A 66 7.45 -7.51 -0.85
C ASP A 66 8.17 -7.48 0.50
N ILE A 67 8.85 -6.39 0.84
CA ILE A 67 9.50 -6.26 2.16
C ILE A 67 8.48 -6.37 3.29
N HIS A 68 7.33 -5.70 3.19
CA HIS A 68 6.27 -5.88 4.19
C HIS A 68 5.69 -7.30 4.18
N THR A 69 5.67 -7.98 3.04
CA THR A 69 5.25 -9.39 2.96
C THR A 69 6.21 -10.28 3.75
N LEU A 70 7.51 -10.06 3.61
CA LEU A 70 8.56 -10.83 4.29
C LEU A 70 8.55 -10.56 5.82
N ILE A 71 8.36 -9.31 6.25
CA ILE A 71 8.21 -8.96 7.67
C ILE A 71 7.01 -9.69 8.30
N LEU A 72 5.88 -9.76 7.57
CA LEU A 72 4.70 -10.48 8.04
C LEU A 72 4.91 -12.00 8.01
N GLY A 73 5.61 -12.50 6.98
CA GLY A 73 6.00 -13.91 6.88
C GLY A 73 6.81 -14.33 8.11
N GLN A 74 7.77 -13.52 8.54
CA GLN A 74 8.53 -13.78 9.76
C GLN A 74 7.66 -13.72 11.03
N ASP A 75 6.73 -12.76 11.16
CA ASP A 75 5.82 -12.69 12.33
C ASP A 75 4.95 -13.94 12.46
N VAL A 76 4.52 -14.51 11.32
CA VAL A 76 3.65 -15.69 11.29
C VAL A 76 4.43 -16.98 11.47
N THR A 77 5.61 -17.09 10.86
CA THR A 77 6.36 -18.37 10.78
C THR A 77 7.52 -18.46 11.77
N GLY A 78 7.99 -17.33 12.31
CA GLY A 78 9.23 -17.24 13.08
C GLY A 78 10.52 -17.30 12.24
N ILE A 79 10.42 -17.44 10.91
CA ILE A 79 11.56 -17.60 10.00
C ILE A 79 11.73 -16.34 9.16
N ALA A 80 12.92 -15.74 9.19
CA ALA A 80 13.27 -14.65 8.29
C ALA A 80 13.58 -15.22 6.89
N ALA A 81 13.07 -14.56 5.85
CA ALA A 81 13.25 -14.94 4.44
C ALA A 81 13.86 -13.78 3.62
N TYR A 82 14.72 -13.00 4.27
CA TYR A 82 15.48 -11.88 3.74
C TYR A 82 16.81 -11.79 4.47
N ASP A 83 17.79 -11.19 3.80
CA ASP A 83 19.17 -11.02 4.30
C ASP A 83 19.39 -9.64 4.94
#